data_AF-A0A2A2LAQ1-F1
#
_entry.id   AF-A0A2A2LAQ1-F1
#
_cell.length_a   1.000
_cell.length_b   1.000
_cell.length_c   1.000
_cell.angle_alpha   90.00
_cell.angle_beta   90.00
_cell.angle_gamma   90.00
#
_symmetry.space_group_name_H-M   'P 1'
#
loop_
_entity.id
_entity.type
_entity.pdbx_description
1 polymer ?
#
loop_
_entity_poly.entity_id
_entity_poly.type
_entity_poly.pdbx_seq_one_letter_code
_entity_poly.pdbx_strand_id
1 'polypeptide(L)'
;MFLVLLEKIIKDETYLICFRVLKQKRMYENQRGQLDQQVFNMDQSNFALQGMKDNQVTVAAMKDGLKTMQKEYKKLDIGKIEDLQDQMEDMLDMNNEIQEAMSRQYDTPDIDEADLEAELAALGDELDLGETDTNYLDEALSAPGVPTSKPSSSKTAEGLEVDEFGLPKIPA
;
A
#
# COMPACT_ATOMS: atom_id res chain seq x y z
N MET A 1 -71.43 51.34 2.75
CA MET A 1 -70.60 51.58 3.95
C MET A 1 -70.37 50.31 4.77
N PHE A 2 -71.41 49.54 5.10
CA PHE A 2 -71.28 48.31 5.92
C PHE A 2 -70.43 47.19 5.28
N LEU A 3 -70.61 46.93 3.98
CA LEU A 3 -69.82 45.95 3.22
C LEU A 3 -68.31 46.25 3.20
N VAL A 4 -67.94 47.53 3.05
CA VAL A 4 -66.53 47.98 3.03
C VAL A 4 -65.88 47.80 4.41
N LEU A 5 -66.65 47.99 5.48
CA LEU A 5 -66.17 47.77 6.84
C LEU A 5 -65.92 46.28 7.11
N LEU A 6 -66.84 45.43 6.65
CA LEU A 6 -66.76 43.98 6.79
C LEU A 6 -65.56 43.40 6.02
N GLU A 7 -65.30 43.88 4.80
CA GLU A 7 -64.15 43.48 4.01
C GLU A 7 -62.81 43.90 4.65
N LYS A 8 -62.78 45.07 5.30
CA LYS A 8 -61.60 45.58 6.02
C LYS A 8 -61.31 44.75 7.28
N ILE A 9 -62.36 44.39 8.04
CA ILE A 9 -62.26 43.53 9.22
C ILE A 9 -61.74 42.13 8.84
N ILE A 10 -62.26 41.55 7.75
CA ILE A 10 -61.81 40.23 7.27
C ILE A 10 -60.35 40.27 6.83
N LYS A 11 -59.90 41.35 6.16
CA LYS A 11 -58.49 41.54 5.77
C LYS A 11 -57.58 41.67 6.99
N ASP A 12 -57.99 42.38 8.03
CA ASP A 12 -57.20 42.54 9.25
C ASP A 12 -57.06 41.23 10.04
N GLU A 13 -58.13 40.42 10.16
CA GLU A 13 -58.05 39.09 10.80
C GLU A 13 -57.14 38.12 10.04
N THR A 14 -57.31 38.05 8.72
CA THR A 14 -56.47 37.17 7.88
C THR A 14 -55.00 37.58 7.92
N TYR A 15 -54.71 38.89 7.99
CA TYR A 15 -53.37 39.41 8.19
C TYR A 15 -52.75 38.95 9.53
N LEU A 16 -53.51 39.02 10.63
CA LEU A 16 -53.03 38.61 11.97
C LEU A 16 -52.69 37.11 12.04
N ILE A 17 -53.53 36.26 11.43
CA ILE A 17 -53.31 34.81 11.37
C ILE A 17 -52.04 34.52 10.54
N CYS A 18 -51.92 35.15 9.36
CA CYS A 18 -50.74 35.01 8.51
C CYS A 18 -49.46 35.46 9.23
N PHE A 19 -49.50 36.60 9.93
CA PHE A 19 -48.37 37.13 10.67
C PHE A 19 -47.91 36.20 11.81
N ARG A 20 -48.85 35.57 12.53
CA ARG A 20 -48.53 34.60 13.58
C ARG A 20 -47.84 33.36 13.01
N VAL A 21 -48.35 32.83 11.88
CA VAL A 21 -47.76 31.66 11.21
C VAL A 21 -46.36 31.98 10.67
N LEU A 22 -46.15 33.16 10.09
CA LEU A 22 -44.83 33.59 9.62
C LEU A 22 -43.81 33.71 10.76
N LYS A 23 -44.22 34.23 11.93
CA LYS A 23 -43.37 34.27 13.13
C LYS A 23 -42.95 32.88 13.58
N GLN A 24 -43.90 31.92 13.64
CA GLN A 24 -43.60 30.54 13.99
C GLN A 24 -42.64 29.90 12.98
N LYS A 25 -42.89 30.08 11.67
CA LYS A 25 -42.00 29.60 10.61
C LYS A 25 -40.57 30.14 10.80
N ARG A 26 -40.42 31.46 10.99
CA ARG A 26 -39.11 32.10 11.19
C ARG A 26 -38.38 31.58 12.44
N MET A 27 -39.11 31.28 13.51
CA MET A 27 -38.56 30.68 14.72
C MET A 27 -37.99 29.27 14.44
N TYR A 28 -38.76 28.42 13.75
CA TYR A 28 -38.30 27.08 13.39
C TYR A 28 -37.15 27.10 12.38
N GLU A 29 -37.15 28.02 11.41
CA GLU A 29 -36.02 28.18 10.48
C GLU A 29 -34.73 28.57 11.23
N ASN A 30 -34.84 29.42 12.26
CA ASN A 30 -33.70 29.77 13.11
C ASN A 30 -33.18 28.56 13.90
N GLN A 31 -34.09 27.79 14.51
CA GLN A 31 -33.73 26.55 15.22
C GLN A 31 -33.09 25.53 14.28
N ARG A 32 -33.61 25.37 13.06
CA ARG A 32 -33.02 24.50 12.05
C ARG A 32 -31.60 24.94 11.70
N GLY A 33 -31.38 26.24 11.45
CA GLY A 33 -30.04 26.75 11.17
C GLY A 33 -29.04 26.51 12.32
N GLN A 34 -29.49 26.57 13.57
CA GLN A 34 -28.65 26.23 14.73
C GLN A 34 -28.30 24.73 14.75
N LEU A 35 -29.27 23.86 14.47
CA LEU A 35 -29.06 22.41 14.38
C LEU A 35 -28.13 22.06 13.21
N ASP A 36 -28.29 22.69 12.05
CA ASP A 36 -27.42 22.48 10.89
C ASP A 36 -25.95 22.84 11.23
N GLN A 37 -25.74 23.95 11.94
CA GLN A 37 -24.40 24.32 12.42
C GLN A 37 -23.86 23.32 13.46
N GLN A 38 -24.72 22.82 14.34
CA GLN A 38 -24.34 21.80 15.32
C GLN A 38 -23.92 20.50 14.64
N VAL A 39 -24.68 20.05 13.63
CA VAL A 39 -24.36 18.87 12.81
C VAL A 39 -23.02 19.07 12.12
N PHE A 40 -22.79 20.23 11.49
CA PHE A 40 -21.50 20.52 10.85
C PHE A 40 -20.33 20.41 11.84
N ASN A 41 -20.46 21.01 13.03
CA ASN A 41 -19.42 20.92 14.07
C ASN A 41 -19.21 19.48 14.57
N MET A 42 -20.29 18.68 14.63
CA MET A 42 -20.23 17.28 15.00
C MET A 42 -19.53 16.44 13.92
N ASP A 43 -19.83 16.68 12.65
CA ASP A 43 -19.21 15.98 11.52
C ASP A 43 -17.70 16.25 11.46
N GLN A 44 -17.29 17.51 11.67
CA GLN A 44 -15.88 17.87 11.80
C GLN A 44 -15.20 17.13 12.97
N SER A 45 -15.89 17.04 14.11
CA SER A 45 -15.38 16.30 15.28
C SER A 45 -15.31 14.79 15.02
N ASN A 46 -16.26 14.23 14.27
CA ASN A 46 -16.28 12.82 13.90
C ASN A 46 -15.15 12.47 12.94
N PHE A 47 -14.89 13.33 11.95
CA PHE A 47 -13.74 13.17 11.05
C PHE A 47 -12.42 13.18 11.83
N ALA A 48 -12.24 14.12 12.76
CA ALA A 48 -11.07 14.14 13.65
C ALA A 48 -10.97 12.86 14.51
N LEU A 49 -12.10 12.40 15.07
CA LEU A 49 -12.15 11.16 15.86
C LEU A 49 -11.76 9.92 15.02
N GLN A 50 -12.20 9.86 13.76
CA GLN A 50 -11.84 8.76 12.87
C GLN A 50 -10.33 8.75 12.59
N GLY A 51 -9.73 9.91 12.27
CA GLY A 51 -8.29 10.02 12.13
C GLY A 51 -7.52 9.64 13.41
N MET A 52 -8.06 9.98 14.58
CA MET A 52 -7.48 9.54 15.86
C MET A 52 -7.53 8.02 16.05
N LYS A 53 -8.62 7.35 15.62
CA LYS A 53 -8.71 5.88 15.68
C LYS A 53 -7.71 5.22 14.74
N ASP A 54 -7.55 5.73 13.52
CA ASP A 54 -6.59 5.18 12.55
C ASP A 54 -5.14 5.34 13.07
N ASN A 55 -4.84 6.49 13.69
CA ASN A 55 -3.56 6.70 14.38
C ASN A 55 -3.38 5.74 15.55
N GLN A 56 -4.43 5.47 16.33
CA GLN A 56 -4.37 4.50 17.44
C GLN A 56 -4.03 3.09 16.94
N VAL A 57 -4.65 2.64 15.84
CA VAL A 57 -4.34 1.34 15.22
C VAL A 57 -2.88 1.31 14.76
N THR A 58 -2.41 2.38 14.13
CA THR A 58 -1.02 2.49 13.68
C THR A 58 -0.04 2.39 14.85
N VAL A 59 -0.29 3.13 15.94
CA VAL A 59 0.54 3.08 17.15
C VAL A 59 0.50 1.70 17.82
N ALA A 60 -0.65 1.03 17.82
CA ALA A 60 -0.78 -0.33 18.33
C ALA A 60 0.08 -1.31 17.50
N ALA A 61 0.00 -1.23 16.17
CA ALA A 61 0.81 -2.04 15.26
C ALA A 61 2.32 -1.77 15.45
N MET A 62 2.72 -0.51 15.62
CA MET A 62 4.12 -0.15 15.93
C MET A 62 4.58 -0.75 17.26
N LYS A 63 3.72 -0.73 18.29
CA LYS A 63 4.04 -1.32 19.60
C LYS A 63 4.24 -2.82 19.52
N ASP A 64 3.42 -3.51 18.73
CA ASP A 64 3.58 -4.95 18.51
C ASP A 64 4.80 -5.27 17.64
N GLY A 65 5.07 -4.47 16.60
CA GLY A 65 6.31 -4.53 15.84
C GLY A 65 7.55 -4.37 16.72
N LEU A 66 7.54 -3.43 17.67
CA LEU A 66 8.62 -3.23 18.64
C LEU A 66 8.82 -4.45 19.55
N LYS A 67 7.74 -5.07 20.05
CA LYS A 67 7.83 -6.32 20.85
C LYS A 67 8.45 -7.45 20.03
N THR A 68 8.02 -7.61 18.78
CA THR A 68 8.58 -8.62 17.87
C THR A 68 10.05 -8.35 17.62
N MET A 69 10.42 -7.10 17.31
CA MET A 69 11.81 -6.68 17.14
C MET A 69 12.65 -7.02 18.39
N GLN A 70 12.18 -6.69 19.60
CA GLN A 70 12.86 -7.04 20.84
C GLN A 70 13.02 -8.54 21.04
N LYS A 71 12.02 -9.35 20.63
CA LYS A 71 12.08 -10.81 20.73
C LYS A 71 13.11 -11.38 19.75
N GLU A 72 13.13 -10.92 18.51
CA GLU A 72 14.13 -11.34 17.52
C GLU A 72 15.54 -10.86 17.93
N TYR A 73 15.66 -9.65 18.47
CA TYR A 73 16.93 -9.12 18.97
C TYR A 73 17.53 -9.98 20.09
N LYS A 74 16.69 -10.60 20.94
CA LYS A 74 17.15 -11.55 21.97
C LYS A 74 17.58 -12.90 21.41
N LYS A 75 17.18 -13.26 20.19
CA LYS A 75 17.63 -14.49 19.49
C LYS A 75 18.91 -14.27 18.71
N LEU A 76 19.26 -13.02 18.40
CA LEU A 76 20.56 -12.66 17.85
C LEU A 76 21.60 -12.85 18.96
N ASP A 77 22.29 -13.97 18.90
CA ASP A 77 23.41 -14.27 19.78
C ASP A 77 24.66 -13.67 19.13
N ILE A 78 25.27 -12.65 19.76
CA ILE A 78 26.44 -11.94 19.20
C ILE A 78 27.59 -12.92 18.95
N GLY A 79 27.74 -13.96 19.77
CA GLY A 79 28.74 -15.01 19.53
C GLY A 79 28.54 -15.75 18.21
N LYS A 80 27.30 -15.90 17.74
CA LYS A 80 27.03 -16.49 16.41
C LYS A 80 27.31 -15.53 15.26
N ILE A 81 27.33 -14.22 15.52
CA ILE A 81 27.73 -13.24 14.51
C ILE A 81 29.25 -13.28 14.33
N GLU A 82 30.01 -13.41 15.43
CA GLU A 82 31.45 -13.66 15.40
C GLU A 82 31.75 -14.99 14.67
N ASP A 83 31.06 -16.09 15.04
CA ASP A 83 31.21 -17.39 14.34
C ASP A 83 30.85 -17.31 12.84
N LEU A 84 29.85 -16.49 12.46
CA LEU A 84 29.48 -16.29 11.06
C LEU A 84 30.52 -15.45 10.32
N GLN A 85 31.10 -14.45 10.99
CA GLN A 85 32.15 -13.60 10.42
C GLN A 85 33.42 -14.43 10.18
N ASP A 86 33.79 -15.26 11.14
CA ASP A 86 34.91 -16.22 11.02
C ASP A 86 34.65 -17.23 9.90
N GLN A 87 33.45 -17.81 9.80
CA GLN A 87 33.09 -18.70 8.68
C GLN A 87 33.09 -17.99 7.32
N MET A 88 32.77 -16.70 7.28
CA MET A 88 32.77 -15.90 6.06
C MET A 88 34.20 -15.54 5.64
N GLU A 89 35.10 -15.29 6.59
CA GLU A 89 36.54 -15.15 6.36
C GLU A 89 37.12 -16.46 5.82
N ASP A 90 36.83 -17.60 6.46
CA ASP A 90 37.24 -18.94 5.99
C ASP A 90 36.72 -19.23 4.56
N MET A 91 35.50 -18.81 4.22
CA MET A 91 34.91 -18.98 2.89
C MET A 91 35.56 -18.08 1.82
N LEU A 92 35.91 -16.84 2.18
CA LEU A 92 36.65 -15.94 1.29
C LEU A 92 38.06 -16.45 1.04
N ASP A 93 38.74 -16.95 2.07
CA ASP A 93 40.05 -17.57 1.95
C ASP A 93 40.00 -18.84 1.10
N MET A 94 38.99 -19.70 1.31
CA MET A 94 38.77 -20.86 0.45
C MET A 94 38.44 -20.45 -0.99
N ASN A 95 37.70 -19.35 -1.21
CA ASN A 95 37.43 -18.84 -2.56
C ASN A 95 38.72 -18.36 -3.23
N ASN A 96 39.58 -17.63 -2.50
CA ASN A 96 40.88 -17.19 -2.98
C ASN A 96 41.79 -18.38 -3.28
N GLU A 97 41.81 -19.41 -2.43
CA GLU A 97 42.59 -20.63 -2.65
C GLU A 97 42.04 -21.43 -3.85
N ILE A 98 40.72 -21.49 -4.04
CA ILE A 98 40.09 -22.07 -5.24
C ILE A 98 40.46 -21.26 -6.48
N GLN A 99 40.40 -19.93 -6.43
CA GLN A 99 40.79 -19.07 -7.55
C GLN A 99 42.27 -19.22 -7.87
N GLU A 100 43.15 -19.33 -6.87
CA GLU A 100 44.58 -19.52 -7.07
C GLU A 100 44.87 -20.94 -7.60
N ALA A 101 44.19 -21.97 -7.11
CA ALA A 101 44.32 -23.34 -7.60
C ALA A 101 43.78 -23.51 -9.04
N MET A 102 42.68 -22.82 -9.36
CA MET A 102 42.09 -22.77 -10.71
C MET A 102 42.93 -21.91 -11.66
N SER A 103 43.50 -20.80 -11.18
CA SER A 103 44.40 -19.92 -11.94
C SER A 103 45.75 -20.59 -12.23
N ARG A 104 46.27 -21.41 -11.30
CA ARG A 104 47.43 -22.28 -11.55
C ARG A 104 47.20 -23.28 -12.70
N GLN A 105 45.94 -23.54 -13.08
CA GLN A 105 45.59 -24.35 -14.27
C GLN A 105 45.12 -23.53 -15.48
N TYR A 106 44.72 -22.27 -15.30
CA TYR A 106 44.37 -21.36 -16.38
C TYR A 106 45.54 -20.41 -16.66
N ASP A 107 46.58 -20.93 -17.32
CA ASP A 107 47.36 -20.12 -18.25
C ASP A 107 46.36 -19.68 -19.33
N THR A 108 45.73 -18.53 -19.13
CA THR A 108 44.70 -18.03 -20.04
C THR A 108 45.45 -17.68 -21.33
N PRO A 109 45.18 -18.38 -22.45
CA PRO A 109 45.87 -18.07 -23.69
C PRO A 109 45.64 -16.61 -24.04
N ASP A 110 46.69 -15.91 -24.50
CA ASP A 110 46.63 -14.51 -24.90
C ASP A 110 45.38 -14.27 -25.75
N ILE A 111 44.38 -13.61 -25.17
CA ILE A 111 43.15 -13.25 -25.86
C ILE A 111 43.51 -12.07 -26.76
N ASP A 112 43.35 -12.24 -28.06
CA ASP A 112 43.60 -11.17 -29.02
C ASP A 112 42.47 -10.13 -28.91
N GLU A 113 42.76 -9.01 -28.23
CA GLU A 113 41.83 -7.89 -28.08
C GLU A 113 41.30 -7.37 -29.41
N ALA A 114 42.04 -7.53 -30.52
CA ALA A 114 41.60 -7.12 -31.84
C ALA A 114 40.49 -8.03 -32.42
N ASP A 115 40.53 -9.33 -32.11
CA ASP A 115 39.49 -10.28 -32.53
C ASP A 115 38.19 -10.02 -31.75
N LEU A 116 38.31 -9.75 -30.45
CA LEU A 116 37.18 -9.37 -29.60
C LEU A 116 36.54 -8.05 -30.02
N GLU A 117 37.32 -7.06 -30.42
CA GLU A 117 36.82 -5.77 -30.88
C GLU A 117 36.10 -5.90 -32.24
N ALA A 118 36.57 -6.80 -33.10
CA ALA A 118 35.90 -7.14 -34.36
C ALA A 118 34.58 -7.89 -34.13
N GLU A 119 34.54 -8.84 -33.20
CA GLU A 119 33.30 -9.52 -32.80
C GLU A 119 32.30 -8.54 -32.15
N LEU A 120 32.78 -7.63 -31.28
CA LEU A 120 31.94 -6.61 -30.64
C LEU A 120 31.34 -5.65 -31.67
N ALA A 121 32.13 -5.24 -32.68
CA ALA A 121 31.66 -4.42 -33.78
C ALA A 121 30.58 -5.16 -34.61
N ALA A 122 30.79 -6.44 -34.89
CA ALA A 122 29.80 -7.26 -35.59
C ALA A 122 28.49 -7.41 -34.80
N LEU A 123 28.56 -7.57 -33.49
CA LEU A 123 27.39 -7.61 -32.58
C LEU A 123 26.67 -6.25 -32.50
N GLY A 124 27.42 -5.14 -32.52
CA GLY A 124 26.87 -3.80 -32.59
C GLY A 124 26.10 -3.55 -33.89
N ASP A 125 26.65 -4.00 -35.01
CA ASP A 125 26.00 -3.93 -36.32
C ASP A 125 24.78 -4.88 -36.40
N GLU A 126 24.81 -6.04 -35.74
CA GLU A 126 23.66 -6.95 -35.63
C GLU A 126 22.51 -6.34 -34.81
N LEU A 127 22.82 -5.58 -33.75
CA LEU A 127 21.83 -4.82 -32.97
C LEU A 127 21.29 -3.60 -33.73
N ASP A 128 22.11 -2.91 -34.52
CA ASP A 128 21.71 -1.72 -35.30
C ASP A 128 20.87 -2.09 -36.55
N LEU A 129 21.17 -3.24 -37.18
CA LEU A 129 20.33 -3.82 -38.24
C LEU A 129 19.00 -4.40 -37.71
N GLY A 130 18.82 -4.43 -36.38
CA GLY A 130 17.64 -4.86 -35.65
C GLY A 130 16.68 -3.74 -35.21
N GLU A 131 16.79 -2.51 -35.74
CA GLU A 131 15.79 -1.44 -35.53
C GLU A 131 14.37 -1.75 -36.06
N THR A 132 14.08 -3.01 -36.38
CA THR A 132 12.73 -3.50 -36.67
C THR A 132 12.41 -4.76 -35.89
N ASP A 133 12.57 -4.74 -34.56
CA ASP A 133 11.65 -5.49 -33.69
C ASP A 133 11.63 -4.95 -32.26
N THR A 134 10.91 -3.84 -32.10
CA THR A 134 10.24 -3.51 -30.82
C THR A 134 9.30 -4.62 -30.33
N ASN A 135 9.17 -5.73 -31.07
CA ASN A 135 8.54 -6.98 -30.63
C ASN A 135 9.20 -7.61 -29.39
N TYR A 136 10.45 -7.31 -29.03
CA TYR A 136 10.99 -7.83 -27.75
C TYR A 136 10.22 -7.28 -26.53
N LEU A 137 9.67 -6.07 -26.64
CA LEU A 137 8.79 -5.50 -25.62
C LEU A 137 7.37 -6.09 -25.67
N ASP A 138 6.92 -6.54 -26.84
CA ASP A 138 5.58 -7.13 -27.03
C ASP A 138 5.56 -8.64 -26.69
N GLU A 139 6.68 -9.35 -26.85
CA GLU A 139 6.89 -10.73 -26.39
C GLU A 139 7.02 -10.78 -24.86
N ALA A 140 7.62 -9.77 -24.22
CA ALA A 140 7.58 -9.64 -22.76
C ALA A 140 6.16 -9.40 -22.21
N LEU A 141 5.26 -8.81 -23.02
CA LEU A 141 3.84 -8.61 -22.70
C LEU A 141 2.96 -9.82 -23.09
N SER A 142 3.38 -10.61 -24.08
CA SER A 142 2.70 -11.81 -24.60
C SER A 142 3.23 -13.12 -24.00
N ALA A 143 4.28 -13.06 -23.18
CA ALA A 143 4.76 -14.19 -22.41
C ALA A 143 3.58 -14.83 -21.65
N PRO A 144 3.43 -16.17 -21.68
CA PRO A 144 2.38 -16.84 -20.92
C PRO A 144 2.47 -16.35 -19.47
N GLY A 145 1.40 -15.70 -18.99
CA GLY A 145 1.38 -15.15 -17.64
C GLY A 145 1.90 -16.18 -16.65
N VAL A 146 2.73 -15.74 -15.71
CA VAL A 146 3.22 -16.55 -14.58
C VAL A 146 2.10 -17.51 -14.14
N PRO A 147 2.37 -18.82 -14.00
CA PRO A 147 1.34 -19.83 -13.87
C PRO A 147 0.30 -19.41 -12.82
N THR A 148 -0.92 -19.15 -13.26
CA THR A 148 -2.04 -18.79 -12.38
C THR A 148 -2.56 -19.98 -11.59
N SER A 149 -1.99 -21.16 -11.82
CA SER A 149 -2.11 -22.28 -10.89
C SER A 149 -1.48 -21.87 -9.56
N LYS A 150 -2.33 -21.42 -8.63
CA LYS A 150 -2.07 -21.55 -7.19
C LYS A 150 -1.32 -22.87 -6.99
N PRO A 151 -0.13 -22.87 -6.36
CA PRO A 151 0.57 -24.11 -6.09
C PRO A 151 -0.40 -25.01 -5.33
N SER A 152 -0.82 -26.09 -5.99
CA SER A 152 -1.70 -27.07 -5.38
C SER A 152 -0.89 -27.79 -4.31
N SER A 153 -1.03 -27.30 -3.09
CA SER A 153 -0.88 -27.98 -1.81
C SER A 153 0.43 -28.74 -1.62
N SER A 154 1.31 -28.21 -0.77
CA SER A 154 1.87 -29.06 0.27
C SER A 154 1.25 -28.65 1.59
N LYS A 155 0.70 -29.66 2.27
CA LYS A 155 0.08 -29.57 3.58
C LYS A 155 1.07 -28.90 4.54
N THR A 156 0.80 -27.67 4.95
CA THR A 156 1.36 -27.20 6.22
C THR A 156 0.68 -28.02 7.30
N ALA A 157 1.50 -28.66 8.13
CA ALA A 157 1.05 -29.36 9.32
C ALA A 157 0.04 -28.50 10.10
N GLU A 158 -1.01 -29.15 10.61
CA GLU A 158 -2.03 -28.58 11.51
C GLU A 158 -3.12 -27.68 10.87
N GLY A 159 -3.99 -28.28 10.05
CA GLY A 159 -5.47 -28.18 10.12
C GLY A 159 -6.20 -26.82 10.15
N LEU A 160 -5.54 -25.67 10.07
CA LEU A 160 -6.20 -24.36 10.11
C LEU A 160 -6.57 -23.90 8.69
N GLU A 161 -7.86 -23.61 8.49
CA GLU A 161 -8.35 -23.00 7.25
C GLU A 161 -7.81 -21.57 7.11
N VAL A 162 -7.29 -21.23 5.93
CA VAL A 162 -6.86 -19.87 5.57
C VAL A 162 -7.91 -19.19 4.70
N ASP A 163 -8.03 -17.87 4.79
CA ASP A 163 -8.92 -17.06 3.96
C ASP A 163 -8.30 -16.70 2.59
N GLU A 164 -9.04 -15.95 1.77
CA GLU A 164 -8.65 -15.60 0.39
C GLU A 164 -7.42 -14.67 0.32
N PHE A 165 -7.01 -14.08 1.43
CA PHE A 165 -5.78 -13.29 1.54
C PHE A 165 -4.62 -14.08 2.17
N GLY A 166 -4.80 -15.37 2.43
CA GLY A 166 -3.76 -16.25 3.00
C GLY A 166 -3.54 -16.06 4.49
N LEU A 167 -4.50 -15.45 5.20
CA LEU A 167 -4.47 -15.27 6.65
C LEU A 167 -5.19 -16.44 7.34
N PRO A 168 -4.72 -16.91 8.52
CA PRO A 168 -5.41 -17.96 9.28
C PRO A 168 -6.79 -17.49 9.76
N LYS A 169 -7.84 -18.26 9.48
CA LYS A 169 -9.18 -17.98 10.00
C LYS A 169 -9.18 -18.24 11.51
N ILE A 170 -9.43 -17.19 12.28
CA ILE A 170 -9.63 -17.29 13.73
C ILE A 170 -11.07 -17.81 13.94
N PRO A 171 -11.30 -18.88 14.71
CA PRO A 171 -12.67 -19.29 15.02
C PRO A 171 -13.38 -18.19 15.83
N ALA A 172 -14.67 -17.98 15.51
CA ALA A 172 -15.52 -16.97 16.13
C ALA A 172 -15.70 -17.18 17.65
#